data_AF-A0A6P4I4S6-F1
#
_entry.id   AF-A0A6P4I4S6-F1
#
_cell.length_a   1.000
_cell.length_b   1.000
_cell.length_c   1.000
_cell.angle_alpha   90.00
_cell.angle_beta   90.00
_cell.angle_gamma   90.00
#
_symmetry.space_group_name_H-M   'P 1'
#
loop_
_entity.id
_entity.type
_entity.pdbx_description
1 polymer ?
#
loop_
_entity_poly.entity_id
_entity_poly.type
_entity_poly.pdbx_seq_one_letter_code
_entity_poly.pdbx_strand_id
1 'polypeptide(L)'
;MESRRRVRWALSREIIPDQAEEQEPAKSTTIIKYEKSSCLFCNEWFDAQTFTEHLIHCGQVLEECPKGCLAFIPRIRMRSHLKECPRAKQQQQLLNGQRLSASMDRLDQQQSDHRLQALEQDVGTIRSVLNEEIRQRLHLITDVGNIRKQNQVVEDWNRDTDEVVGGLRRQIEEEASQRAYALEQNQLDVQYCCNITQSLKEQVESRLDEAQKLVNQLSLDVTFHQNQLNDNILKLEELIFENERQNRSRSSCSRSTRTSRPSWATVTMSPPSRPPWTTR
;
A
#
# COMPACT_ATOMS: atom_id res chain seq x y z
N MET A 1 -4.39 -26.25 -27.58
CA MET A 1 -4.39 -24.81 -27.90
C MET A 1 -4.80 -24.11 -26.60
N GLU A 2 -4.03 -23.29 -25.89
CA GLU A 2 -2.83 -22.53 -26.20
C GLU A 2 -2.18 -22.16 -24.85
N SER A 3 -0.99 -22.71 -24.57
CA SER A 3 -0.25 -22.43 -23.33
C SER A 3 0.65 -21.22 -23.53
N ARG A 4 0.22 -20.06 -22.98
CA ARG A 4 1.01 -18.83 -22.99
C ARG A 4 2.07 -18.85 -21.88
N ARG A 5 3.33 -18.78 -22.32
CA ARG A 5 4.56 -18.63 -21.53
C ARG A 5 4.49 -17.35 -20.71
N ARG A 6 4.81 -17.43 -19.41
CA ARG A 6 4.99 -16.26 -18.53
C ARG A 6 6.47 -16.21 -18.13
N VAL A 7 7.22 -15.31 -18.75
CA VAL A 7 8.62 -15.00 -18.40
C VAL A 7 8.57 -14.11 -17.16
N ARG A 8 9.12 -14.58 -16.04
CA ARG A 8 9.21 -13.85 -14.78
C ARG A 8 10.60 -13.22 -14.70
N TRP A 9 10.68 -11.92 -14.94
CA TRP A 9 11.80 -11.09 -14.49
C TRP A 9 11.52 -10.71 -13.04
N ALA A 10 12.42 -11.08 -12.13
CA ALA A 10 12.40 -10.62 -10.75
C ALA A 10 13.83 -10.27 -10.34
N LEU A 11 14.17 -9.00 -10.51
CA LEU A 11 15.27 -8.33 -9.82
C LEU A 11 14.64 -7.13 -9.13
N SER A 12 14.23 -7.34 -7.87
CA SER A 12 13.94 -6.24 -6.94
C SER A 12 15.01 -6.31 -5.86
N ARG A 13 15.82 -5.25 -5.85
CA ARG A 13 16.89 -4.96 -4.90
C ARG A 13 16.28 -3.96 -3.91
N GLU A 14 16.20 -4.33 -2.64
CA GLU A 14 15.79 -3.41 -1.55
C GLU A 14 17.05 -2.88 -0.82
N ILE A 15 17.24 -1.55 -0.91
CA ILE A 15 17.51 -0.52 0.12
C ILE A 15 18.47 -0.84 1.32
N ILE A 16 19.73 -0.34 1.23
CA ILE A 16 20.47 0.68 2.07
C ILE A 16 20.25 0.65 3.62
N PRO A 17 21.29 0.67 4.51
CA PRO A 17 22.12 1.88 4.71
C PRO A 17 23.62 1.77 5.06
N ASP A 18 24.36 2.69 4.42
CA ASP A 18 25.28 3.68 5.00
C ASP A 18 26.21 3.26 6.15
N GLN A 19 27.52 3.12 5.86
CA GLN A 19 28.60 3.81 6.57
C GLN A 19 29.81 3.98 5.65
N ALA A 20 30.25 5.22 5.51
CA ALA A 20 31.50 5.60 4.88
C ALA A 20 32.69 5.19 5.75
N GLU A 21 33.63 4.44 5.18
CA GLU A 21 35.05 4.49 5.56
C GLU A 21 35.88 4.14 4.32
N GLU A 22 36.50 5.15 3.71
CA GLU A 22 37.57 4.98 2.74
C GLU A 22 38.79 4.42 3.47
N GLN A 23 38.97 3.11 3.38
CA GLN A 23 40.27 2.46 3.54
C GLN A 23 40.49 1.55 2.35
N GLU A 24 41.45 1.92 1.50
CA GLU A 24 42.05 1.08 0.46
C GLU A 24 42.33 -0.33 1.02
N PRO A 25 41.60 -1.38 0.60
CA PRO A 25 41.96 -2.73 0.99
C PRO A 25 43.04 -3.22 0.04
N ALA A 26 44.21 -3.52 0.61
CA ALA A 26 45.21 -4.36 -0.01
C ALA A 26 44.50 -5.55 -0.69
N LYS A 27 44.76 -5.72 -1.99
CA LYS A 27 44.20 -6.78 -2.82
C LYS A 27 44.65 -8.15 -2.27
N SER A 28 43.94 -8.64 -1.27
CA SER A 28 43.96 -10.04 -0.88
C SER A 28 43.31 -10.79 -2.02
N THR A 29 44.13 -11.29 -2.93
CA THR A 29 43.70 -12.22 -3.96
C THR A 29 43.28 -13.48 -3.22
N THR A 30 41.98 -13.63 -3.01
CA THR A 30 41.38 -14.89 -2.58
C THR A 30 41.82 -15.94 -3.61
N ILE A 31 42.83 -16.74 -3.26
CA ILE A 31 43.25 -17.88 -4.07
C ILE A 31 42.13 -18.90 -3.96
N ILE A 32 41.18 -18.82 -4.89
CA ILE A 32 40.17 -19.86 -5.11
C ILE A 32 40.96 -21.09 -5.57
N LYS A 33 41.14 -22.07 -4.67
CA LYS A 33 41.65 -23.39 -5.04
C LYS A 33 40.56 -24.10 -5.84
N TYR A 34 40.58 -23.93 -7.16
CA TYR A 34 39.76 -24.74 -8.04
C TYR A 34 40.27 -26.19 -7.97
N GLU A 35 39.44 -27.12 -7.47
CA GLU A 35 39.81 -28.55 -7.40
C GLU A 35 40.02 -29.15 -8.81
N LYS A 36 39.34 -28.59 -9.82
CA LYS A 36 39.44 -28.99 -11.22
C LYS A 36 39.56 -27.76 -12.12
N SER A 37 40.38 -27.89 -13.16
CA SER A 37 40.63 -26.86 -14.17
C SER A 37 40.35 -27.42 -15.57
N SER A 38 39.64 -26.66 -16.41
CA SER A 38 39.41 -27.02 -17.80
C SER A 38 40.55 -26.52 -18.70
N CYS A 39 40.97 -27.35 -19.64
CA CYS A 39 41.95 -26.95 -20.64
C CYS A 39 41.29 -26.11 -21.73
N LEU A 40 41.74 -24.88 -21.93
CA LEU A 40 41.21 -23.98 -22.97
C LEU A 40 41.45 -24.46 -24.41
N PHE A 41 42.35 -25.44 -24.61
CA PHE A 41 42.72 -25.93 -25.94
C PHE A 41 41.96 -27.18 -26.37
N CYS A 42 41.73 -28.14 -25.45
CA CYS A 42 40.98 -29.37 -25.75
C CYS A 42 39.59 -29.44 -25.08
N ASN A 43 39.24 -28.49 -24.21
CA ASN A 43 37.99 -28.45 -23.43
C ASN A 43 37.76 -29.64 -22.49
N GLU A 44 38.81 -30.41 -22.16
CA GLU A 44 38.74 -31.48 -21.17
C GLU A 44 39.05 -30.96 -19.76
N TRP A 45 38.48 -31.61 -18.74
CA TRP A 45 38.61 -31.24 -17.33
C TRP A 45 39.67 -32.10 -16.65
N PHE A 46 40.57 -31.45 -15.91
CA PHE A 46 41.68 -32.09 -15.20
C PHE A 46 41.68 -31.67 -13.72
N ASP A 47 42.23 -32.53 -12.87
CA ASP A 47 42.49 -32.17 -11.48
C ASP A 47 43.62 -31.14 -11.41
N ALA A 48 43.58 -30.24 -10.43
CA ALA A 48 44.55 -29.15 -10.32
C ALA A 48 46.02 -29.64 -10.27
N GLN A 49 46.26 -30.85 -9.75
CA GLN A 49 47.59 -31.46 -9.67
C GLN A 49 48.12 -31.94 -11.03
N THR A 50 47.25 -32.33 -11.97
CA THR A 50 47.62 -32.89 -13.28
C THR A 50 47.43 -31.90 -14.43
N PHE A 51 46.80 -30.75 -14.17
CA PHE A 51 46.52 -29.72 -15.18
C PHE A 51 47.79 -29.16 -15.85
N THR A 52 48.85 -28.89 -15.08
CA THR A 52 50.12 -28.38 -15.62
C THR A 52 50.81 -29.40 -16.52
N GLU A 53 50.78 -30.69 -16.14
CA GLU A 53 51.32 -31.78 -16.96
C GLU A 53 50.53 -31.95 -18.25
N HIS A 54 49.20 -31.85 -18.18
CA HIS A 54 48.34 -31.87 -19.37
C HIS A 54 48.69 -30.73 -20.35
N LEU A 55 48.89 -29.49 -19.88
CA LEU A 55 49.20 -28.35 -20.77
C LEU A 55 50.48 -28.57 -21.59
N ILE A 56 51.47 -29.29 -21.04
CA ILE A 56 52.72 -29.60 -21.73
C ILE A 56 52.46 -30.60 -22.88
N HIS A 57 51.60 -31.58 -22.65
CA HIS A 57 51.33 -32.67 -23.59
C HIS A 57 50.07 -32.47 -24.45
N CYS A 58 49.31 -31.41 -24.22
CA CYS A 58 48.07 -31.16 -24.93
C CYS A 58 48.33 -30.92 -26.42
N GLY A 59 47.82 -31.82 -27.26
CA GLY A 59 48.00 -31.78 -28.71
C GLY A 59 47.35 -30.58 -29.40
N GLN A 60 46.39 -29.92 -28.74
CA GLN A 60 45.67 -28.75 -29.25
C GLN A 60 46.37 -27.42 -28.92
N VAL A 61 47.40 -27.43 -28.08
CA VAL A 61 48.22 -26.25 -27.83
C VAL A 61 48.89 -25.84 -29.13
N LEU A 62 48.79 -24.55 -29.45
CA LEU A 62 49.39 -23.96 -30.65
C LEU A 62 50.87 -23.71 -30.43
N GLU A 63 51.71 -24.18 -31.34
CA GLU A 63 53.14 -23.93 -31.35
C GLU A 63 53.56 -23.24 -32.64
N GLU A 64 54.56 -22.36 -32.55
CA GLU A 64 55.13 -21.72 -33.73
C GLU A 64 55.86 -22.76 -34.59
N CYS A 65 55.65 -22.70 -35.90
CA CYS A 65 56.35 -23.57 -36.82
C CYS A 65 57.89 -23.36 -36.76
N PRO A 66 58.70 -24.41 -36.57
CA PRO A 66 60.16 -24.28 -36.46
C PRO A 66 60.85 -23.85 -37.77
N LYS A 67 60.13 -23.89 -38.90
CA LYS A 67 60.63 -23.37 -40.19
C LYS A 67 60.38 -21.86 -40.35
N GLY A 68 59.79 -21.20 -39.34
CA GLY A 68 59.55 -19.76 -39.30
C GLY A 68 58.53 -19.26 -40.32
N CYS A 69 57.59 -20.10 -40.78
CA CYS A 69 56.53 -19.65 -41.70
C CYS A 69 55.46 -18.76 -41.03
N LEU A 70 55.70 -18.37 -39.77
CA LEU A 70 54.81 -17.54 -38.93
C LEU A 70 53.44 -18.17 -38.63
N ALA A 71 53.24 -19.45 -38.97
CA ALA A 71 52.03 -20.17 -38.64
C ALA A 71 52.13 -20.78 -37.22
N PHE A 72 51.07 -20.56 -36.44
CA PHE A 72 50.83 -21.25 -35.17
C PHE A 72 49.98 -22.48 -35.45
N ILE A 73 50.54 -23.66 -35.21
CA ILE A 73 49.94 -24.95 -35.58
C ILE A 73 49.67 -25.74 -34.29
N PRO A 74 48.51 -26.41 -34.13
CA PRO A 74 48.30 -27.34 -33.01
C PRO A 74 49.41 -28.39 -32.99
N ARG A 75 50.01 -28.65 -31.83
CA ARG A 75 51.11 -29.59 -31.65
C ARG A 75 50.89 -30.93 -32.38
N ILE A 76 49.68 -31.48 -32.30
CA ILE A 76 49.29 -32.74 -32.97
C ILE A 76 49.38 -32.69 -34.50
N ARG A 77 49.22 -31.50 -35.10
CA ARG A 77 49.27 -31.26 -36.56
C ARG A 77 50.62 -30.74 -37.04
N MET A 78 51.61 -30.54 -36.17
CA MET A 78 52.92 -29.99 -36.56
C MET A 78 53.63 -30.88 -37.60
N ARG A 79 53.56 -32.21 -37.44
CA ARG A 79 54.23 -33.15 -38.37
C ARG A 79 53.66 -33.09 -39.79
N SER A 80 52.34 -32.94 -39.96
CA SER A 80 51.74 -32.80 -41.30
C SER A 80 52.06 -31.43 -41.90
N HIS A 81 51.95 -30.36 -41.10
CA HIS A 81 52.35 -29.02 -41.53
C HIS A 81 53.79 -28.98 -42.08
N LEU A 82 54.75 -29.63 -41.40
CA LEU A 82 56.16 -29.60 -41.82
C LEU A 82 56.45 -30.22 -43.19
N LYS A 83 55.59 -31.14 -43.66
CA LYS A 83 55.66 -31.73 -45.01
C LYS A 83 55.18 -30.77 -46.09
N GLU A 84 54.23 -29.90 -45.75
CA GLU A 84 53.57 -28.98 -46.68
C GLU A 84 53.98 -27.52 -46.48
N CYS A 85 54.87 -27.26 -45.51
CA CYS A 85 55.26 -25.92 -45.11
C CYS A 85 55.76 -25.10 -46.33
N PRO A 86 55.15 -23.94 -46.62
CA PRO A 86 55.48 -23.15 -47.81
C PRO A 86 56.94 -22.68 -47.80
N ARG A 87 57.51 -22.36 -46.64
CA ARG A 87 58.95 -22.03 -46.51
C ARG A 87 59.87 -23.20 -46.84
N ALA A 88 59.44 -24.45 -46.63
CA ALA A 88 60.23 -25.62 -47.04
C ALA A 88 60.31 -25.76 -48.57
N LYS A 89 59.24 -25.41 -49.27
CA LYS A 89 59.19 -25.41 -50.75
C LYS A 89 59.92 -24.22 -51.34
N GLN A 90 59.81 -23.04 -50.73
CA GLN A 90 60.48 -21.82 -51.20
C GLN A 90 62.01 -21.91 -51.11
N GLN A 91 62.54 -22.56 -50.07
CA GLN A 91 63.98 -22.79 -49.94
C GLN A 91 64.52 -23.72 -51.04
N GLN A 92 63.75 -24.71 -51.49
CA GLN A 92 64.11 -25.55 -52.64
C GLN A 92 64.02 -24.82 -53.99
N GLN A 93 63.07 -23.89 -54.16
CA GLN A 93 62.92 -23.16 -55.41
C GLN A 93 63.99 -22.08 -55.62
N LEU A 94 64.45 -21.42 -54.54
CA LEU A 94 65.55 -20.45 -54.61
C LEU A 94 66.88 -21.08 -55.05
N LEU A 95 67.09 -22.37 -54.80
CA LEU A 95 68.27 -23.13 -55.25
C LEU A 95 68.21 -23.49 -56.75
N ASN A 96 67.02 -23.54 -57.36
CA ASN A 96 66.81 -23.99 -58.75
C ASN A 96 66.38 -22.88 -59.74
N GLY A 97 66.10 -21.66 -59.28
CA GLY A 97 65.35 -20.65 -60.04
C GLY A 97 66.14 -19.54 -60.74
N GLN A 98 67.47 -19.64 -60.90
CA GLN A 98 68.22 -18.63 -61.66
C GLN A 98 68.29 -19.01 -63.14
N ARG A 99 67.30 -18.58 -63.94
CA ARG A 99 67.41 -18.23 -65.38
C ARG A 99 66.00 -18.05 -65.95
N LEU A 100 65.80 -16.96 -66.71
CA LEU A 100 64.65 -16.62 -67.58
C LEU A 100 63.59 -15.65 -66.99
N SER A 101 63.87 -14.33 -66.98
CA SER A 101 62.81 -13.29 -66.92
C SER A 101 63.29 -11.98 -67.54
N ALA A 102 62.73 -11.61 -68.68
CA ALA A 102 62.86 -10.27 -69.28
C ALA A 102 61.73 -10.01 -70.31
N SER A 103 61.22 -11.07 -70.95
CA SER A 103 60.06 -11.01 -71.86
C SER A 103 58.72 -11.18 -71.12
N MET A 104 58.69 -11.87 -69.98
CA MET A 104 57.50 -11.97 -69.12
C MET A 104 57.19 -10.66 -68.38
N ASP A 105 58.20 -9.85 -68.05
CA ASP A 105 58.06 -8.64 -67.23
C ASP A 105 57.06 -7.62 -67.79
N ARG A 106 56.90 -7.51 -69.13
CA ARG A 106 55.96 -6.53 -69.73
C ARG A 106 54.48 -6.94 -69.66
N LEU A 107 54.19 -8.25 -69.78
CA LEU A 107 52.84 -8.79 -69.59
C LEU A 107 52.47 -8.84 -68.11
N ASP A 108 53.45 -9.12 -67.25
CA ASP A 108 53.31 -9.05 -65.80
C ASP A 108 53.04 -7.60 -65.33
N GLN A 109 53.67 -6.60 -65.97
CA GLN A 109 53.46 -5.19 -65.63
C GLN A 109 52.00 -4.76 -65.92
N GLN A 110 51.43 -5.09 -67.08
CA GLN A 110 50.03 -4.76 -67.38
C GLN A 110 49.04 -5.50 -66.46
N GLN A 111 49.30 -6.75 -66.11
CA GLN A 111 48.49 -7.46 -65.10
C GLN A 111 48.64 -6.83 -63.72
N SER A 112 49.84 -6.38 -63.36
CA SER A 112 50.08 -5.70 -62.08
C SER A 112 49.36 -4.35 -62.01
N ASP A 113 49.30 -3.60 -63.11
CA ASP A 113 48.60 -2.31 -63.18
C ASP A 113 47.08 -2.50 -63.11
N HIS A 114 46.52 -3.51 -63.79
CA HIS A 114 45.10 -3.85 -63.65
C HIS A 114 44.73 -4.31 -62.23
N ARG A 115 45.62 -5.08 -61.58
CA ARG A 115 45.43 -5.48 -60.17
C ARG A 115 45.54 -4.28 -59.23
N LEU A 116 46.45 -3.34 -59.50
CA LEU A 116 46.58 -2.10 -58.74
C LEU A 116 45.31 -1.25 -58.87
N GLN A 117 44.79 -1.09 -60.08
CA GLN A 117 43.56 -0.35 -60.34
C GLN A 117 42.34 -0.97 -59.65
N ALA A 118 42.24 -2.31 -59.65
CA ALA A 118 41.19 -3.01 -58.90
C ALA A 118 41.32 -2.78 -57.38
N LEU A 119 42.53 -2.83 -56.84
CA LEU A 119 42.79 -2.54 -55.42
C LEU A 119 42.46 -1.09 -55.06
N GLU A 120 42.77 -0.12 -55.93
CA GLU A 120 42.40 1.28 -55.72
C GLU A 120 40.87 1.48 -55.70
N GLN A 121 40.14 0.76 -56.57
CA GLN A 121 38.68 0.77 -56.59
C GLN A 121 38.10 0.11 -55.32
N ASP A 122 38.67 -1.00 -54.87
CA ASP A 122 38.28 -1.66 -53.64
C ASP A 122 38.52 -0.77 -52.42
N VAL A 123 39.68 -0.09 -52.36
CA VAL A 123 39.98 0.90 -51.31
C VAL A 123 39.00 2.08 -51.35
N GLY A 124 38.63 2.55 -52.55
CA GLY A 124 37.59 3.55 -52.73
C GLY A 124 36.23 3.10 -52.16
N THR A 125 35.86 1.85 -52.43
CA THR A 125 34.60 1.24 -51.97
C THR A 125 34.60 1.01 -50.47
N ILE A 126 35.70 0.51 -49.90
CA ILE A 126 35.85 0.33 -48.44
C ILE A 126 35.70 1.68 -47.73
N ARG A 127 36.32 2.73 -48.27
CA ARG A 127 36.22 4.09 -47.71
C ARG A 127 34.80 4.65 -47.75
N SER A 128 34.05 4.43 -48.83
CA SER A 128 32.67 4.91 -48.92
C SER A 128 31.75 4.16 -47.94
N VAL A 129 31.89 2.83 -47.84
CA VAL A 129 31.16 2.00 -46.88
C VAL A 129 31.49 2.41 -45.44
N LEU A 130 32.77 2.64 -45.12
CA LEU A 130 33.17 3.07 -43.78
C LEU A 130 32.58 4.44 -43.43
N ASN A 131 32.57 5.38 -44.37
CA ASN A 131 31.97 6.70 -44.15
C ASN A 131 30.45 6.64 -43.94
N GLU A 132 29.76 5.73 -44.62
CA GLU A 132 28.34 5.48 -44.40
C GLU A 132 28.10 4.85 -43.02
N GLU A 133 28.88 3.84 -42.64
CA GLU A 133 28.82 3.21 -41.31
C GLU A 133 29.07 4.22 -40.18
N ILE A 134 30.04 5.12 -40.35
CA ILE A 134 30.30 6.21 -39.38
C ILE A 134 29.06 7.12 -39.25
N ARG A 135 28.42 7.49 -40.37
CA ARG A 135 27.20 8.31 -40.35
C ARG A 135 26.05 7.59 -39.65
N GLN A 136 25.83 6.30 -39.95
CA GLN A 136 24.79 5.50 -39.31
C GLN A 136 25.03 5.38 -37.79
N ARG A 137 26.27 5.16 -37.35
CA ARG A 137 26.62 5.14 -35.93
C ARG A 137 26.36 6.48 -35.24
N LEU A 138 26.65 7.61 -35.89
CA LEU A 138 26.34 8.93 -35.35
C LEU A 138 24.83 9.14 -35.14
N HIS A 139 24.00 8.66 -36.08
CA HIS A 139 22.54 8.67 -35.93
C HIS A 139 22.10 7.82 -34.74
N LEU A 140 22.58 6.58 -34.64
CA LEU A 140 22.25 5.69 -33.52
C LEU A 140 22.68 6.26 -32.17
N ILE A 141 23.85 6.90 -32.08
CA ILE A 141 24.31 7.58 -30.86
C ILE A 141 23.33 8.69 -30.46
N THR A 142 22.87 9.47 -31.44
CA THR A 142 21.90 10.56 -31.22
C THR A 142 20.57 10.01 -30.71
N ASP A 143 20.05 8.95 -31.35
CA ASP A 143 18.79 8.31 -30.99
C ASP A 143 18.85 7.70 -29.58
N VAL A 144 19.94 7.01 -29.26
CA VAL A 144 20.19 6.49 -27.90
C VAL A 144 20.25 7.64 -26.89
N GLY A 145 20.88 8.77 -27.24
CA GLY A 145 20.90 9.97 -26.41
C GLY A 145 19.49 10.52 -26.15
N ASN A 146 18.63 10.56 -27.16
CA ASN A 146 17.24 11.00 -27.03
C ASN A 146 16.41 10.04 -26.16
N ILE A 147 16.56 8.73 -26.37
CA ILE A 147 15.90 7.70 -25.55
C ILE A 147 16.31 7.83 -24.07
N ARG A 148 17.60 8.05 -23.79
CA ARG A 148 18.07 8.27 -22.40
C ARG A 148 17.43 9.50 -21.76
N LYS A 149 17.31 10.61 -22.50
CA LYS A 149 16.63 11.82 -22.00
C LYS A 149 15.14 11.57 -21.72
N GLN A 150 14.46 10.84 -22.61
CA GLN A 150 13.05 10.48 -22.42
C GLN A 150 12.87 9.58 -21.18
N ASN A 151 13.73 8.58 -21.01
CA ASN A 151 13.70 7.72 -19.83
C ASN A 151 13.92 8.52 -18.54
N GLN A 152 14.82 9.51 -18.54
CA GLN A 152 15.01 10.37 -17.37
C GLN A 152 13.73 11.12 -16.98
N VAL A 153 13.01 11.68 -17.96
CA VAL A 153 11.73 12.36 -17.72
C VAL A 153 10.69 11.40 -17.16
N VAL A 154 10.64 10.16 -17.67
CA VAL A 154 9.74 9.13 -17.17
C VAL A 154 10.08 8.73 -15.72
N GLU A 155 11.36 8.59 -15.40
CA GLU A 155 11.81 8.30 -14.02
C GLU A 155 11.44 9.43 -13.06
N ASP A 156 11.60 10.68 -13.47
CA ASP A 156 11.18 11.84 -12.68
C ASP A 156 9.66 11.84 -12.45
N TRP A 157 8.87 11.62 -13.50
CA TRP A 157 7.41 11.51 -13.37
C TRP A 157 6.99 10.35 -12.48
N ASN A 158 7.68 9.23 -12.56
CA ASN A 158 7.39 8.07 -11.73
C ASN A 158 7.67 8.38 -10.26
N ARG A 159 8.80 9.00 -9.95
CA ARG A 159 9.13 9.46 -8.59
C ARG A 159 8.08 10.44 -8.06
N ASP A 160 7.74 11.47 -8.83
CA ASP A 160 6.75 12.48 -8.41
C ASP A 160 5.37 11.84 -8.19
N THR A 161 4.98 10.89 -9.05
CA THR A 161 3.74 10.12 -8.90
C THR A 161 3.76 9.26 -7.64
N ASP A 162 4.85 8.57 -7.37
CA ASP A 162 5.03 7.74 -6.17
C ASP A 162 4.96 8.59 -4.89
N GLU A 163 5.55 9.79 -4.90
CA GLU A 163 5.47 10.74 -3.79
C GLU A 163 4.04 11.21 -3.53
N VAL A 164 3.31 11.61 -4.58
CA VAL A 164 1.90 12.04 -4.47
C VAL A 164 1.01 10.91 -3.99
N VAL A 165 1.13 9.72 -4.59
CA VAL A 165 0.35 8.54 -4.18
C VAL A 165 0.68 8.13 -2.75
N GLY A 166 1.96 8.18 -2.35
CA GLY A 166 2.39 7.94 -0.98
C GLY A 166 1.80 8.97 0.01
N GLY A 167 1.74 10.25 -0.39
CA GLY A 167 1.08 11.30 0.37
C GLY A 167 -0.42 11.06 0.57
N LEU A 168 -1.13 10.72 -0.50
CA LEU A 168 -2.56 10.42 -0.45
C LEU A 168 -2.87 9.20 0.42
N ARG A 169 -2.05 8.14 0.35
CA ARG A 169 -2.22 6.96 1.22
C ARG A 169 -2.12 7.33 2.69
N ARG A 170 -1.11 8.13 3.06
CA ARG A 170 -0.94 8.60 4.45
C ARG A 170 -2.14 9.43 4.91
N GLN A 171 -2.62 10.36 4.09
CA GLN A 171 -3.81 11.16 4.41
C GLN A 171 -5.07 10.31 4.60
N ILE A 172 -5.27 9.29 3.76
CA ILE A 172 -6.40 8.37 3.89
C ILE A 172 -6.32 7.59 5.21
N GLU A 173 -5.12 7.13 5.58
CA GLU A 173 -4.90 6.39 6.84
C GLU A 173 -5.10 7.28 8.07
N GLU A 174 -4.58 8.51 8.03
CA GLU A 174 -4.82 9.53 9.06
C GLU A 174 -6.32 9.83 9.21
N GLU A 175 -7.04 10.11 8.12
CA GLU A 175 -8.50 10.33 8.14
C GLU A 175 -9.27 9.11 8.67
N ALA A 176 -8.90 7.91 8.26
CA ALA A 176 -9.53 6.68 8.74
C ALA A 176 -9.36 6.52 10.26
N SER A 177 -8.15 6.79 10.78
CA SER A 177 -7.87 6.72 12.21
C SER A 177 -8.64 7.78 13.01
N GLN A 178 -8.69 9.03 12.51
CA GLN A 178 -9.41 10.12 13.16
C GLN A 178 -10.92 9.86 13.17
N ARG A 179 -11.49 9.35 12.07
CA ARG A 179 -12.90 8.98 12.01
C ARG A 179 -13.24 7.82 12.94
N ALA A 180 -12.38 6.81 13.01
CA ALA A 180 -12.58 5.69 13.94
C ALA A 180 -12.63 6.19 15.39
N TYR A 181 -11.67 7.05 15.77
CA TYR A 181 -11.63 7.68 17.08
C TYR A 181 -12.89 8.52 17.37
N ALA A 182 -13.30 9.37 16.42
CA ALA A 182 -14.50 10.20 16.58
C ALA A 182 -15.79 9.38 16.71
N LEU A 183 -15.89 8.26 15.98
CA LEU A 183 -17.02 7.34 16.09
C LEU A 183 -17.07 6.66 17.45
N GLU A 184 -15.92 6.21 17.96
CA GLU A 184 -15.81 5.61 19.29
C GLU A 184 -16.23 6.62 20.38
N GLN A 185 -15.74 7.86 20.30
CA GLN A 185 -16.13 8.90 21.25
C GLN A 185 -17.63 9.21 21.19
N ASN A 186 -18.19 9.38 19.99
CA ASN A 186 -19.63 9.60 19.83
C ASN A 186 -20.46 8.43 20.38
N GLN A 187 -19.99 7.19 20.23
CA GLN A 187 -20.66 6.02 20.78
C GLN A 187 -20.70 6.06 22.31
N LEU A 188 -19.59 6.44 22.94
CA LEU A 188 -19.52 6.63 24.40
C LEU A 188 -20.45 7.75 24.87
N ASP A 189 -20.48 8.88 24.16
CA ASP A 189 -21.33 10.02 24.48
C ASP A 189 -22.83 9.67 24.37
N VAL A 190 -23.21 8.94 23.31
CA VAL A 190 -24.57 8.44 23.12
C VAL A 190 -24.95 7.47 24.24
N GLN A 191 -24.07 6.53 24.58
CA GLN A 191 -24.31 5.58 25.66
C GLN A 191 -24.51 6.30 27.01
N TYR A 192 -23.68 7.31 27.29
CA TYR A 192 -23.81 8.14 28.48
C TYR A 192 -25.17 8.87 28.53
N CYS A 193 -25.58 9.48 27.41
CA CYS A 193 -26.88 10.16 27.29
C CYS A 193 -28.05 9.17 27.51
N CYS A 194 -27.96 7.96 26.95
CA CYS A 194 -28.97 6.92 27.14
C CYS A 194 -29.09 6.52 28.63
N ASN A 195 -27.97 6.34 29.32
CA ASN A 195 -27.96 5.99 30.73
C ASN A 195 -28.62 7.08 31.60
N ILE A 196 -28.31 8.35 31.33
CA ILE A 196 -28.94 9.47 32.03
C ILE A 196 -30.44 9.51 31.75
N THR A 197 -30.82 9.38 30.48
CA THR A 197 -32.23 9.42 30.06
C THR A 197 -33.03 8.31 30.73
N GLN A 198 -32.48 7.11 30.82
CA GLN A 198 -33.09 5.98 31.50
C GLN A 198 -33.26 6.24 33.01
N SER A 199 -32.21 6.74 33.67
CA SER A 199 -32.28 7.11 35.10
C SER A 199 -33.33 8.19 35.36
N LEU A 200 -33.40 9.23 34.51
CA LEU A 200 -34.41 10.28 34.65
C LEU A 200 -35.83 9.75 34.42
N LYS A 201 -36.01 8.86 33.44
CA LYS A 201 -37.28 8.19 33.19
C LYS A 201 -37.75 7.42 34.43
N GLU A 202 -36.89 6.60 35.02
CA GLU A 202 -37.20 5.83 36.23
C GLU A 202 -37.57 6.73 37.42
N GLN A 203 -36.87 7.85 37.59
CA GLN A 203 -37.21 8.83 38.62
C GLN A 203 -38.60 9.46 38.40
N VAL A 204 -38.93 9.83 37.16
CA VAL A 204 -40.24 10.40 36.82
C VAL A 204 -41.35 9.37 37.03
N GLU A 205 -41.15 8.13 36.60
CA GLU A 205 -42.11 7.02 36.82
C GLU A 205 -42.36 6.81 38.32
N SER A 206 -41.31 6.76 39.14
CA SER A 206 -41.43 6.66 40.61
C SER A 206 -42.23 7.82 41.21
N ARG A 207 -42.00 9.06 40.76
CA ARG A 207 -42.74 10.23 41.26
C ARG A 207 -44.20 10.22 40.83
N LEU A 208 -44.50 9.74 39.62
CA LEU A 208 -45.85 9.59 39.14
C LEU A 208 -46.63 8.55 39.95
N ASP A 209 -46.00 7.41 40.26
CA ASP A 209 -46.58 6.36 41.10
C ASP A 209 -46.87 6.88 42.53
N GLU A 210 -45.95 7.64 43.12
CA GLU A 210 -46.16 8.32 44.41
C GLU A 210 -47.35 9.28 44.36
N ALA A 211 -47.42 10.14 43.34
CA ALA A 211 -48.52 11.08 43.17
C ALA A 211 -49.87 10.35 42.99
N GLN A 212 -49.90 9.26 42.21
CA GLN A 212 -51.12 8.47 42.01
C GLN A 212 -51.60 7.83 43.31
N LYS A 213 -50.68 7.31 44.16
CA LYS A 213 -51.03 6.79 45.48
C LYS A 213 -51.64 7.87 46.37
N LEU A 214 -51.07 9.08 46.38
CA LEU A 214 -51.60 10.21 47.14
C LEU A 214 -52.98 10.64 46.65
N VAL A 215 -53.20 10.70 45.33
CA VAL A 215 -54.51 11.01 44.73
C VAL A 215 -55.56 9.97 45.12
N ASN A 216 -55.20 8.69 45.06
CA ASN A 216 -56.10 7.60 45.45
C ASN A 216 -56.45 7.68 46.95
N GLN A 217 -55.46 7.96 47.82
CA GLN A 217 -55.68 8.13 49.25
C GLN A 217 -56.61 9.30 49.54
N LEU A 218 -56.35 10.47 48.94
CA LEU A 218 -57.21 11.65 49.09
C LEU A 218 -58.64 11.38 48.60
N SER A 219 -58.80 10.62 47.51
CA SER A 219 -60.13 10.23 47.02
C SER A 219 -60.88 9.36 48.03
N LEU A 220 -60.19 8.41 48.68
CA LEU A 220 -60.77 7.62 49.77
C LEU A 220 -61.15 8.50 50.96
N ASP A 221 -60.28 9.41 51.40
CA ASP A 221 -60.55 10.30 52.53
C ASP A 221 -61.75 11.22 52.25
N VAL A 222 -61.83 11.78 51.04
CA VAL A 222 -62.98 12.60 50.60
C VAL A 222 -64.27 11.80 50.64
N THR A 223 -64.30 10.58 50.10
CA THR A 223 -65.52 9.75 50.14
C THR A 223 -65.91 9.36 51.56
N PHE A 224 -64.93 9.05 52.41
CA PHE A 224 -65.17 8.77 53.83
C PHE A 224 -65.80 9.96 54.55
N HIS A 225 -65.22 11.16 54.40
CA HIS A 225 -65.75 12.37 54.99
C HIS A 225 -67.12 12.75 54.41
N GLN A 226 -67.35 12.55 53.12
CA GLN A 226 -68.67 12.75 52.50
C GLN A 226 -69.73 11.85 53.13
N ASN A 227 -69.41 10.56 53.35
CA ASN A 227 -70.32 9.62 54.00
C ASN A 227 -70.62 10.03 55.45
N GLN A 228 -69.60 10.45 56.21
CA GLN A 228 -69.81 10.97 57.57
C GLN A 228 -70.72 12.20 57.59
N LEU A 229 -70.55 13.12 56.64
CA LEU A 229 -71.42 14.29 56.52
C LEU A 229 -72.86 13.87 56.21
N ASN A 230 -73.06 12.93 55.28
CA ASN A 230 -74.39 12.40 54.97
C ASN A 230 -75.05 11.75 56.19
N ASP A 231 -74.31 10.94 56.96
CA ASP A 231 -74.82 10.32 58.19
C ASP A 231 -75.21 11.37 59.24
N ASN A 232 -74.40 12.42 59.39
CA ASN A 232 -74.70 13.52 60.31
C ASN A 232 -75.94 14.31 59.87
N ILE A 233 -76.12 14.53 58.56
CA ILE A 233 -77.33 15.15 58.01
C ILE A 233 -78.56 14.32 58.36
N LEU A 234 -78.54 13.00 58.12
CA LEU A 234 -79.66 12.11 58.45
C LEU A 234 -80.03 12.16 59.95
N LYS A 235 -79.03 12.13 60.84
CA LYS A 235 -79.25 12.26 62.29
C LYS A 235 -79.86 13.61 62.67
N LEU A 236 -79.41 14.70 62.04
CA LEU A 236 -79.98 16.02 62.27
C LEU A 236 -81.42 16.10 61.78
N GLU A 237 -81.74 15.52 60.62
CA GLU A 237 -83.10 15.42 60.11
C GLU A 237 -84.02 14.63 61.06
N GLU A 238 -83.54 13.51 61.62
CA GLU A 238 -84.28 12.72 62.61
C GLU A 238 -84.54 13.53 63.91
N LEU A 239 -83.54 14.24 64.41
CA LEU A 239 -83.68 15.10 65.59
C LEU A 239 -84.64 16.27 65.35
N ILE A 240 -84.61 16.89 64.17
CA ILE A 240 -85.54 17.95 63.79
C ILE A 240 -86.96 17.37 63.78
N PHE A 241 -87.18 16.22 63.15
CA PHE A 241 -88.48 15.57 63.08
C PHE A 241 -89.04 15.22 64.47
N GLU A 242 -88.21 14.66 65.36
CA GLU A 242 -88.63 14.35 66.73
C GLU A 242 -88.92 15.63 67.54
N ASN A 243 -88.14 16.69 67.36
CA ASN A 243 -88.39 18.00 67.98
C ASN A 243 -89.72 18.60 67.50
N GLU A 244 -90.00 18.54 66.19
CA GLU A 244 -91.28 18.95 65.63
C GLU A 244 -92.45 18.13 66.18
N ARG A 245 -92.29 16.81 66.32
CA ARG A 245 -93.29 15.91 66.94
C ARG A 245 -93.56 16.29 68.39
N GLN A 246 -92.50 16.52 69.17
CA GLN A 246 -92.60 16.97 70.57
C GLN A 246 -93.26 18.35 70.68
N ASN A 247 -92.91 19.30 69.82
CA ASN A 247 -93.56 20.61 69.78
C ASN A 247 -95.04 20.52 69.42
N ARG A 248 -95.45 19.66 68.48
CA ARG A 248 -96.86 19.38 68.17
C ARG A 248 -97.60 18.76 69.37
N SER A 249 -96.96 17.83 70.09
CA SER A 249 -97.53 17.23 71.30
C SER A 249 -97.66 18.21 72.48
N ARG A 250 -96.74 19.19 72.58
CA ARG A 250 -96.85 20.29 73.56
C ARG A 250 -97.95 21.27 73.16
N SER A 251 -98.06 21.62 71.89
CA SER A 251 -99.09 22.55 71.40
C SER A 251 -100.51 21.96 71.31
N SER A 252 -100.68 20.63 71.35
CA SER A 252 -101.98 19.99 71.57
C SER A 252 -102.39 19.91 73.06
N CYS A 253 -101.45 20.11 74.00
CA CYS A 253 -101.74 20.16 75.44
C CYS A 253 -101.85 21.60 75.99
N SER A 254 -101.30 22.61 75.29
CA SER A 254 -101.40 24.02 75.68
C SER A 254 -102.10 24.88 74.61
N ARG A 255 -103.43 25.01 74.72
CA ARG A 255 -104.11 26.24 74.29
C ARG A 255 -103.83 27.29 75.38
N SER A 256 -103.32 28.47 75.00
CA SER A 256 -102.70 29.51 75.87
C SER A 256 -101.18 29.27 76.02
N THR A 257 -100.23 30.13 75.61
CA THR A 257 -100.22 31.59 75.43
C THR A 257 -99.08 32.01 74.49
N ARG A 258 -99.22 33.22 73.98
CA ARG A 258 -98.40 33.98 73.02
C ARG A 258 -96.92 34.21 73.40
N THR A 259 -96.09 34.31 72.35
CA THR A 259 -94.88 35.17 72.14
C THR A 259 -93.72 35.03 73.14
N SER A 260 -92.50 34.71 72.70
CA SER A 260 -91.57 35.72 72.13
C SER A 260 -90.38 35.07 71.41
N ARG A 261 -89.93 35.68 70.30
CA ARG A 261 -88.75 35.32 69.49
C ARG A 261 -87.42 35.55 70.23
N PRO A 262 -86.40 34.69 70.06
CA PRO A 262 -85.00 35.06 70.23
C PRO A 262 -84.38 35.50 68.89
N SER A 263 -83.68 36.63 68.92
CA SER A 263 -82.85 37.18 67.84
C SER A 263 -81.58 36.35 67.69
N TRP A 264 -81.29 35.84 66.48
CA TRP A 264 -80.01 35.19 66.17
C TRP A 264 -79.17 36.14 65.33
N ALA A 265 -77.96 36.40 65.82
CA ALA A 265 -76.98 37.28 65.23
C ALA A 265 -76.50 36.74 63.87
N THR A 266 -76.42 37.64 62.90
CA THR A 266 -75.85 37.41 61.57
C THR A 266 -74.34 37.23 61.70
N VAL A 267 -73.83 36.02 61.44
CA VAL A 267 -72.40 35.78 61.20
C VAL A 267 -72.18 35.82 59.69
N THR A 268 -71.52 36.89 59.23
CA THR A 268 -71.07 37.05 57.85
C THR A 268 -69.89 36.12 57.58
N MET A 269 -70.03 35.18 56.63
CA MET A 269 -68.90 34.44 56.08
C MET A 269 -68.23 35.27 54.98
N SER A 270 -66.95 35.60 55.16
CA SER A 270 -66.11 36.14 54.10
C SER A 270 -65.74 35.03 53.09
N PRO A 271 -65.66 35.33 51.78
CA PRO A 271 -65.34 34.34 50.76
C PRO A 271 -63.85 33.95 50.82
N PRO A 272 -63.48 32.68 50.57
CA PRO A 272 -62.08 32.32 50.46
C PRO A 272 -61.47 32.87 49.17
N SER A 273 -60.34 33.54 49.36
CA SER A 273 -59.43 34.10 48.37
C SER A 273 -58.96 33.06 47.36
N ARG A 274 -59.00 33.39 46.06
CA ARG A 274 -58.27 32.65 45.02
C ARG A 274 -56.76 32.77 45.28
N PRO A 275 -55.97 31.67 45.20
CA PRO A 275 -54.54 31.79 44.99
C PRO A 275 -54.23 32.16 43.51
N PRO A 276 -53.24 33.05 43.27
CA PRO A 276 -52.80 33.44 41.93
C PRO A 276 -51.48 32.73 41.51
N TRP A 277 -51.14 32.84 40.21
CA TRP A 277 -49.85 32.46 39.55
C TRP A 277 -49.68 30.96 39.28
N THR A 278 -49.19 30.44 38.13
CA THR A 278 -48.47 30.94 36.93
C THR A 278 -48.54 29.82 35.86
N THR A 279 -48.90 30.07 34.59
CA THR A 279 -48.08 30.54 33.45
C THR A 279 -46.93 29.61 33.03
N ARG A 280 -47.00 29.21 31.75
CA ARG A 280 -45.99 28.60 30.85
C ARG A 280 -45.68 27.11 30.98
#